data_AF-A0A3D3ZSR7-F1
#
_entry.id   AF-A0A3D3ZSR7-F1
#
_cell.length_a   1.000
_cell.length_b   1.000
_cell.length_c   1.000
_cell.angle_alpha   90.00
_cell.angle_beta   90.00
_cell.angle_gamma   90.00
#
_symmetry.space_group_name_H-M   'P 1'
#
loop_
_entity.id
_entity.type
_entity.pdbx_description
1 polymer ?
#
loop_
_entity_poly.entity_id
_entity_poly.type
_entity_poly.pdbx_seq_one_letter_code
_entity_poly.pdbx_strand_id
1 'polypeptide(L)'
;MGLSFDGDAPGGFLGEEFRGRSGLPVVNIPGCPTHPDWVTEVLSQISTGGMTVDHLDAVSRPHSISGNLVHHGCSRNEFYEYK
;
A
#
# COMPACT_ATOMS: atom_id res chain seq x y z
N MET A 1 8.09 -9.48 -12.85
CA MET A 1 6.71 -9.13 -13.19
C MET A 1 5.75 -9.32 -12.01
N GLY A 2 5.08 -8.24 -11.60
CA GLY A 2 3.92 -8.23 -10.70
C GLY A 2 2.64 -7.84 -11.45
N LEU A 3 1.56 -7.53 -10.72
CA LEU A 3 0.27 -7.17 -11.33
C LEU A 3 0.28 -5.77 -11.96
N SER A 4 0.85 -4.78 -11.26
CA SER A 4 0.89 -3.36 -11.67
C SER A 4 2.28 -2.82 -12.00
N PHE A 5 3.34 -3.58 -11.71
CA PHE A 5 4.74 -3.21 -11.97
C PHE A 5 5.51 -4.39 -12.57
N ASP A 6 6.46 -4.11 -13.48
CA ASP A 6 7.47 -5.07 -13.95
C ASP A 6 8.87 -4.57 -13.57
N GLY A 7 9.37 -5.10 -12.45
CA GLY A 7 10.51 -4.47 -11.77
C GLY A 7 10.10 -3.10 -11.26
N ASP A 8 10.86 -2.07 -11.66
CA ASP A 8 10.61 -0.68 -11.27
C ASP A 8 9.74 0.08 -12.27
N ALA A 9 9.41 -0.53 -13.42
CA ALA A 9 8.58 0.10 -14.43
C ALA A 9 7.08 -0.03 -14.08
N PRO A 10 6.29 1.06 -14.15
CA PRO A 10 4.83 0.98 -14.11
C PRO A 10 4.29 0.10 -15.23
N GLY A 11 3.16 -0.53 -14.96
CA GLY A 11 2.60 -1.58 -15.82
C GLY A 11 3.11 -2.96 -15.41
N GLY A 12 2.34 -3.99 -15.68
CA GLY A 12 2.67 -5.36 -15.27
C GLY A 12 1.74 -6.30 -16.00
N PHE A 13 1.39 -7.41 -15.37
CA PHE A 13 0.46 -8.36 -15.98
C PHE A 13 -0.87 -7.73 -16.41
N LEU A 14 -1.40 -6.77 -15.64
CA LEU A 14 -2.70 -6.14 -15.94
C LEU A 14 -2.59 -4.87 -16.80
N GLY A 15 -1.38 -4.38 -17.05
CA GLY A 15 -1.15 -3.07 -17.69
C GLY A 15 -1.42 -1.88 -16.77
N GLU A 16 -0.88 -0.72 -17.12
CA GLU A 16 -0.97 0.53 -16.34
C GLU A 16 -2.39 1.11 -16.28
N GLU A 17 -3.16 0.92 -17.34
CA GLU A 17 -4.54 1.41 -17.47
C GLU A 17 -5.58 0.54 -16.75
N PHE A 18 -5.17 -0.54 -16.07
CA PHE A 18 -6.11 -1.40 -15.37
C PHE A 18 -6.88 -0.63 -14.29
N ARG A 19 -8.20 -0.77 -14.31
CA ARG A 19 -9.09 -0.32 -13.24
C ARG A 19 -10.08 -1.41 -12.87
N GLY A 20 -10.26 -1.62 -11.57
CA GLY A 20 -11.29 -2.51 -11.03
C GLY A 20 -12.69 -1.92 -11.20
N ARG A 21 -13.73 -2.69 -10.82
CA ARG A 21 -15.13 -2.24 -10.93
C ARG A 21 -15.45 -0.99 -10.11
N SER A 22 -14.70 -0.75 -9.02
CA SER A 22 -14.81 0.45 -8.19
C SER A 22 -14.04 1.65 -8.76
N GLY A 23 -13.37 1.52 -9.91
CA GLY A 23 -12.53 2.56 -10.48
C GLY A 23 -11.13 2.66 -9.85
N LEU A 24 -10.80 1.83 -8.86
CA LEU A 24 -9.47 1.78 -8.25
C LEU A 24 -8.46 1.06 -9.16
N PRO A 25 -7.16 1.45 -9.14
CA PRO A 25 -6.09 0.64 -9.73
C PRO A 25 -5.85 -0.62 -8.89
N VAL A 26 -4.79 -1.37 -9.21
CA VAL A 26 -4.28 -2.40 -8.29
C VAL A 26 -3.89 -1.74 -6.96
N VAL A 27 -4.46 -2.19 -5.85
CA VAL A 27 -4.11 -1.74 -4.50
C VAL A 27 -3.03 -2.67 -3.94
N ASN A 28 -1.84 -2.13 -3.69
CA ASN A 28 -0.67 -2.86 -3.25
C ASN A 28 -0.59 -2.90 -1.71
N ILE A 29 -0.66 -4.09 -1.12
CA ILE A 29 -0.47 -4.31 0.33
C ILE A 29 0.88 -5.01 0.57
N PRO A 30 1.97 -4.26 0.79
CA PRO A 30 3.32 -4.80 0.79
C PRO A 30 3.64 -5.63 2.04
N GLY A 31 4.66 -6.49 1.93
CA GLY A 31 5.24 -7.26 3.03
C GLY A 31 5.67 -8.65 2.58
N CYS A 32 6.62 -9.26 3.30
CA CYS A 32 7.10 -10.61 3.02
C CYS A 32 7.27 -11.40 4.34
N PRO A 33 6.16 -11.91 4.93
CA PRO A 33 4.77 -11.79 4.47
C PRO A 33 4.14 -10.44 4.81
N THR A 34 3.00 -10.15 4.18
CA THR A 34 2.14 -9.00 4.54
C THR A 34 1.57 -9.16 5.94
N HIS A 35 1.47 -8.06 6.69
CA HIS A 35 0.82 -8.06 8.00
C HIS A 35 -0.67 -8.37 7.86
N PRO A 36 -1.23 -9.33 8.62
CA PRO A 36 -2.62 -9.75 8.45
C PRO A 36 -3.64 -8.62 8.63
N ASP A 37 -3.43 -7.74 9.62
CA ASP A 37 -4.34 -6.62 9.87
C ASP A 37 -4.40 -5.62 8.72
N TRP A 38 -3.30 -5.43 7.97
CA TRP A 38 -3.30 -4.54 6.80
C TRP A 38 -4.19 -5.09 5.69
N VAL A 39 -4.25 -6.42 5.53
CA VAL A 39 -5.13 -7.05 4.55
C VAL A 39 -6.60 -6.81 4.93
N THR A 40 -6.96 -7.04 6.18
CA THR A 40 -8.35 -6.89 6.64
C THR A 40 -8.80 -5.42 6.65
N GLU A 41 -7.94 -4.50 7.05
CA GLU A 41 -8.21 -3.06 7.03
C GLU A 41 -8.51 -2.56 5.61
N VAL A 42 -7.65 -2.90 4.64
CA VAL A 42 -7.82 -2.46 3.25
C VAL A 42 -9.08 -3.04 2.62
N LEU A 43 -9.36 -4.32 2.85
CA LEU A 43 -10.61 -4.94 2.39
C LEU A 43 -11.84 -4.26 3.01
N SER A 44 -11.78 -3.87 4.28
CA SER A 44 -12.85 -3.13 4.95
C SER A 44 -13.07 -1.75 4.31
N GLN A 45 -11.99 -0.99 4.06
CA GLN A 45 -12.06 0.33 3.41
C GLN A 45 -12.67 0.24 2.00
N ILE A 46 -12.29 -0.77 1.21
CA ILE A 46 -12.84 -0.98 -0.13
C ILE A 46 -14.32 -1.38 -0.07
N SER A 47 -14.68 -2.33 0.81
CA SER A 47 -16.05 -2.84 0.89
C SER A 47 -17.07 -1.81 1.37
N THR A 48 -16.62 -0.84 2.17
CA THR A 48 -17.45 0.28 2.65
C THR A 48 -17.47 1.48 1.70
N GLY A 49 -16.71 1.44 0.60
CA GLY A 49 -16.59 2.55 -0.34
C GLY A 49 -15.77 3.73 0.19
N GLY A 50 -14.99 3.54 1.26
CA GLY A 50 -14.15 4.58 1.87
C GLY A 50 -12.81 4.81 1.17
N MET A 51 -12.50 4.07 0.11
CA MET A 51 -11.22 4.18 -0.60
C MET A 51 -11.38 4.85 -1.97
N THR A 52 -10.60 5.92 -2.20
CA THR A 52 -10.42 6.58 -3.49
C THR A 52 -8.94 6.51 -3.90
N VAL A 53 -8.63 6.92 -5.13
CA VAL A 53 -7.24 6.96 -5.63
C VAL A 53 -6.35 7.89 -4.80
N ASP A 54 -6.92 8.97 -4.25
CA ASP A 54 -6.19 9.93 -3.40
C ASP A 54 -5.70 9.34 -2.07
N HIS A 55 -6.21 8.17 -1.69
CA HIS A 55 -5.74 7.44 -0.51
C HIS A 55 -4.53 6.53 -0.81
N LEU A 56 -4.05 6.49 -2.05
CA LEU A 56 -2.94 5.66 -2.49
C LEU A 56 -1.70 6.50 -2.77
N ASP A 57 -0.52 5.97 -2.43
CA ASP A 57 0.75 6.59 -2.80
C ASP A 57 1.15 6.32 -4.26
N ALA A 58 2.33 6.82 -4.67
CA ALA A 58 2.83 6.73 -6.04
C ALA A 58 3.02 5.29 -6.56
N VAL A 59 3.05 4.29 -5.69
CA VAL A 59 3.14 2.86 -6.04
C VAL A 59 1.89 2.10 -5.59
N SER A 60 0.76 2.80 -5.51
CA SER A 60 -0.56 2.27 -5.20
C SER A 60 -0.70 1.59 -3.84
N ARG A 61 0.07 2.00 -2.83
CA ARG A 61 -0.08 1.52 -1.46
C ARG A 61 -1.02 2.45 -0.67
N PRO A 62 -1.95 1.92 0.14
CA PRO A 62 -2.79 2.75 0.99
C PRO A 62 -1.98 3.59 1.99
N HIS A 63 -2.30 4.88 2.11
CA HIS A 63 -1.64 5.79 3.06
C HIS A 63 -1.84 5.36 4.51
N SER A 64 -2.95 4.70 4.85
CA SER A 64 -3.21 4.24 6.23
C SER A 64 -2.16 3.25 6.74
N ILE A 65 -1.52 2.49 5.84
CA ILE A 65 -0.48 1.51 6.18
C ILE A 65 0.94 1.94 5.78
N SER A 66 1.09 2.87 4.83
CA SER A 66 2.38 3.28 4.27
C SER A 66 2.82 4.70 4.65
N GLY A 67 1.95 5.48 5.28
CA GLY A 67 2.19 6.90 5.58
C GLY A 67 3.24 7.15 6.66
N ASN A 68 3.61 6.13 7.44
CA ASN A 68 4.62 6.25 8.50
C ASN A 68 5.77 5.28 8.27
N LEU A 69 6.99 5.74 8.57
CA LEU A 69 8.16 4.88 8.61
C LEU A 69 8.10 4.00 9.86
N VAL A 70 8.59 2.76 9.73
CA VAL A 70 8.72 1.81 10.86
C VAL A 70 9.45 2.46 12.04
N HIS A 71 10.44 3.30 11.77
CA HIS A 71 11.22 3.98 12.79
C HIS A 71 10.38 4.85 13.73
N HIS A 72 9.34 5.52 13.24
CA HIS A 72 8.45 6.35 14.07
C HIS A 72 7.70 5.53 15.13
N GLY A 73 7.39 4.26 14.84
CA GLY A 73 6.74 3.35 15.78
C GLY A 73 7.72 2.46 16.55
N CYS A 74 9.03 2.64 16.38
CA CYS A 74 10.02 1.79 16.99
C CYS A 74 10.20 2.15 18.47
N SER A 75 10.01 1.18 19.37
CA SER A 75 10.27 1.36 20.81
C SER A 75 11.74 1.66 21.14
N ARG A 76 12.63 1.52 20.15
CA ARG A 76 14.06 1.87 20.27
C ARG A 76 14.40 3.23 19.65
N ASN A 77 13.42 4.01 19.20
CA ASN A 77 13.64 5.27 18.52
C ASN A 77 14.49 6.24 19.37
N GLU A 78 14.17 6.36 20.66
CA GLU A 78 14.90 7.24 21.60
C GLU A 78 16.41 6.94 21.64
N PHE A 79 16.82 5.67 21.57
CA PHE A 79 18.25 5.31 21.55
C PHE A 79 18.97 5.73 20.26
N TYR A 80 18.23 6.00 19.18
CA TYR A 80 18.77 6.46 17.91
C TYR A 80 18.83 7.99 17.83
N GLU A 81 17.87 8.70 18.45
CA GLU A 81 17.79 10.17 18.44
C GLU A 81 18.90 10.85 19.27
N TYR A 82 19.36 10.21 20.35
CA TYR A 82 20.44 10.74 21.22
C TYR A 82 21.83 10.18 20.89
N LYS A 83 22.03 9.69 19.66
CA LYS A 83 23.30 9.19 19.15
C LYS A 83 23.90 10.17 18.15
#